data_AF-A0A239CQB8-F1
#
_entry.id   AF-A0A239CQB8-F1
#
_cell.length_a   1.000
_cell.length_b   1.000
_cell.length_c   1.000
_cell.angle_alpha   90.00
_cell.angle_beta   90.00
_cell.angle_gamma   90.00
#
_symmetry.space_group_name_H-M   'P 1'
#
loop_
_entity.id
_entity.type
_entity.pdbx_description
1 polymer ?
#
loop_
_entity_poly.entity_id
_entity_poly.type
_entity_poly.pdbx_seq_one_letter_code
_entity_poly.pdbx_strand_id
1 'polypeptide(L)'
;MLDLLGTIAANILSLPGILGFAAGMMTRNLAIAAVAGVLIGAIETLVFAGFSMAAVEPLELVIGICVGAAFAVLGSLVRIRGATV
;
A
#
# COMPACT_ATOMS: atom_id res chain seq x y z
N MET A 1 20.31 -7.87 2.20
CA MET A 1 19.19 -8.60 2.85
C MET A 1 18.54 -7.76 3.95
N LEU A 2 19.33 -7.10 4.80
CA LEU A 2 18.84 -6.04 5.71
C LEU A 2 18.16 -4.89 4.98
N ASP A 3 18.70 -4.44 3.84
CA ASP A 3 18.11 -3.34 3.07
C ASP A 3 16.71 -3.69 2.55
N LEU A 4 16.53 -4.89 1.98
CA LEU A 4 15.23 -5.38 1.52
C LEU A 4 14.21 -5.45 2.66
N LEU A 5 14.61 -5.97 3.82
CA LEU A 5 13.75 -6.00 5.02
C LEU A 5 13.42 -4.60 5.51
N GLY A 6 14.39 -3.69 5.47
CA GLY A 6 14.24 -2.28 5.82
C GLY A 6 13.23 -1.57 4.91
N THR A 7 13.32 -1.75 3.61
CA THR A 7 12.39 -1.18 2.63
C THR A 7 10.97 -1.70 2.82
N ILE A 8 10.80 -3.00 3.06
CA ILE A 8 9.48 -3.60 3.33
C ILE A 8 8.91 -3.05 4.64
N ALA A 9 9.68 -3.04 5.72
CA ALA A 9 9.25 -2.52 7.01
C ALA A 9 8.90 -1.03 6.93
N ALA A 10 9.70 -0.24 6.22
CA ALA A 10 9.44 1.17 5.97
C ALA A 10 8.11 1.38 5.23
N ASN A 11 7.86 0.64 4.14
CA ASN A 11 6.60 0.72 3.38
C ASN A 11 5.37 0.33 4.22
N ILE A 12 5.52 -0.66 5.12
CA ILE A 12 4.47 -1.08 6.04
C ILE A 12 4.14 0.02 7.06
N LEU A 13 5.14 0.75 7.54
CA LEU A 13 4.97 1.86 8.49
C LEU A 13 4.65 3.21 7.80
N SER A 14 4.79 3.30 6.47
CA SER A 14 4.58 4.50 5.65
C SER A 14 3.13 4.61 5.12
N LEU A 15 2.88 5.52 4.16
CA LEU A 15 1.60 5.71 3.50
C LEU A 15 1.04 4.42 2.88
N PRO A 16 1.81 3.55 2.18
CA PRO A 16 1.27 2.35 1.57
C PRO A 16 0.60 1.43 2.61
N GLY A 17 1.24 1.24 3.75
CA GLY A 17 0.65 0.48 4.86
C GLY A 17 -0.54 1.20 5.50
N ILE A 18 -0.34 2.41 6.02
CA ILE A 18 -1.36 3.09 6.84
C ILE A 18 -2.54 3.60 5.98
N LEU A 19 -2.26 4.37 4.93
CA LEU A 19 -3.31 4.89 4.04
C LEU A 19 -3.91 3.78 3.18
N GLY A 20 -3.11 2.80 2.74
CA GLY A 20 -3.64 1.62 2.05
C GLY A 20 -4.69 0.93 2.91
N PHE A 21 -4.36 0.61 4.16
CA PHE A 21 -5.30 0.00 5.11
C PHE A 21 -6.53 0.87 5.38
N ALA A 22 -6.35 2.16 5.62
CA ALA A 22 -7.44 3.10 5.85
C ALA A 22 -8.38 3.20 4.62
N ALA A 23 -7.83 3.30 3.41
CA ALA A 23 -8.59 3.33 2.17
C ALA A 23 -9.33 2.00 1.95
N GLY A 24 -8.70 0.87 2.28
CA GLY A 24 -9.31 -0.45 2.30
C GLY A 24 -10.54 -0.51 3.20
N MET A 25 -10.45 0.05 4.41
CA MET A 25 -11.59 0.16 5.32
C MET A 25 -12.71 1.09 4.81
N MET A 26 -12.50 1.91 3.77
CA MET A 26 -13.58 2.73 3.19
C MET A 26 -14.47 1.96 2.21
N THR A 27 -14.08 0.74 1.81
CA THR A 27 -14.78 -0.06 0.81
C THR A 27 -15.10 -1.47 1.33
N ARG A 28 -16.23 -2.03 0.89
CA ARG A 28 -16.61 -3.44 1.11
C ARG A 28 -16.25 -4.35 -0.08
N ASN A 29 -15.70 -3.79 -1.15
CA ASN A 29 -15.31 -4.52 -2.34
C ASN A 29 -13.79 -4.68 -2.35
N LEU A 30 -13.34 -5.94 -2.26
CA LEU A 30 -11.93 -6.32 -2.22
C LEU A 30 -11.16 -5.86 -3.46
N ALA A 31 -11.80 -5.86 -4.64
CA ALA A 31 -11.16 -5.43 -5.88
C ALA A 31 -10.90 -3.91 -5.87
N ILE A 32 -11.88 -3.11 -5.42
CA ILE A 32 -11.72 -1.66 -5.30
C ILE A 32 -10.65 -1.33 -4.26
N ALA A 33 -10.63 -2.08 -3.15
CA ALA A 33 -9.60 -1.93 -2.12
C ALA A 33 -8.19 -2.24 -2.67
N ALA A 34 -8.03 -3.34 -3.39
CA ALA A 34 -6.75 -3.70 -4.00
C ALA A 34 -6.27 -2.63 -4.99
N VAL A 35 -7.14 -2.15 -5.88
CA VAL A 35 -6.79 -1.09 -6.84
C VAL A 35 -6.40 0.21 -6.13
N ALA A 36 -7.14 0.60 -5.08
CA ALA A 36 -6.79 1.78 -4.28
C ALA A 36 -5.42 1.59 -3.59
N GLY A 37 -5.14 0.42 -3.03
CA GLY A 37 -3.85 0.10 -2.43
C GLY A 37 -2.68 0.14 -3.42
N VAL A 38 -2.87 -0.39 -4.62
CA VAL A 38 -1.87 -0.32 -5.72
C VAL A 38 -1.58 1.13 -6.08
N LEU A 39 -2.61 1.97 -6.23
CA LEU A 39 -2.45 3.38 -6.55
C LEU A 39 -1.72 4.14 -5.44
N ILE A 40 -2.06 3.89 -4.17
CA ILE A 40 -1.39 4.53 -3.03
C ILE A 40 0.10 4.12 -2.98
N GLY A 41 0.40 2.84 -3.18
CA GLY A 41 1.78 2.36 -3.24
C GLY A 41 2.59 3.02 -4.36
N ALA A 42 2.03 3.07 -5.58
CA ALA A 42 2.71 3.69 -6.71
C ALA A 42 2.90 5.22 -6.55
N ILE A 43 1.88 5.92 -6.03
CA ILE A 43 1.94 7.36 -5.79
C ILE A 43 2.98 7.68 -4.72
N GLU A 44 3.03 6.91 -3.63
CA GLU A 44 3.99 7.14 -2.56
C GLU A 44 5.43 6.97 -3.05
N THR A 45 5.73 5.90 -3.80
CA THR A 45 7.08 5.72 -4.36
C THR A 45 7.46 6.89 -5.27
N LEU A 46 6.52 7.42 -6.06
CA LEU A 46 6.76 8.60 -6.89
C LEU A 46 7.00 9.87 -6.07
N VAL A 47 6.26 10.05 -4.98
CA VAL A 47 6.40 11.20 -4.06
C VAL A 47 7.76 11.16 -3.35
N PHE A 48 8.18 9.99 -2.85
CA PHE A 48 9.50 9.84 -2.23
C PHE A 48 10.65 9.97 -3.23
N ALA A 49 10.44 9.59 -4.49
CA ALA A 49 11.37 9.85 -5.59
C ALA A 49 11.38 11.32 -6.07
N GLY A 50 10.65 12.22 -5.41
CA GLY A 50 10.59 13.65 -5.75
C GLY A 50 9.95 13.93 -7.11
N PHE A 51 9.00 13.10 -7.53
CA PHE A 51 8.37 13.12 -8.86
C PHE A 51 9.32 12.87 -10.04
N SER A 52 10.55 12.42 -9.79
CA SER A 52 11.48 12.02 -10.83
C SER A 52 11.35 10.54 -11.11
N MET A 53 10.72 10.17 -12.23
CA MET A 53 10.62 8.77 -12.69
C MET A 53 12.00 8.11 -12.90
N ALA A 54 13.06 8.90 -13.11
CA ALA A 54 14.42 8.38 -13.24
C ALA A 54 15.07 8.01 -11.89
N ALA A 55 14.52 8.53 -10.78
CA ALA A 55 14.97 8.22 -9.42
C ALA A 55 14.13 7.13 -8.74
N VAL A 56 13.05 6.67 -9.40
CA VAL A 56 12.21 5.59 -8.87
C VAL A 56 12.97 4.27 -9.00
N GLU A 57 13.31 3.68 -7.86
CA GLU A 57 13.94 2.37 -7.85
C GLU A 57 12.87 1.29 -8.13
N PRO A 58 13.05 0.43 -9.15
CA PRO A 58 12.02 -0.52 -9.55
C PRO A 58 11.61 -1.48 -8.44
N LEU A 59 12.57 -1.82 -7.57
CA LEU A 59 12.35 -2.71 -6.43
C LEU A 59 11.46 -2.04 -5.37
N GLU A 60 11.70 -0.77 -5.05
CA GLU A 60 10.89 -0.01 -4.10
C GLU A 60 9.46 0.17 -4.61
N LEU A 61 9.29 0.44 -5.91
CA LEU A 61 7.98 0.55 -6.54
C LEU A 61 7.16 -0.74 -6.42
N VAL A 62 7.79 -1.89 -6.70
CA VAL A 62 7.13 -3.19 -6.59
C VAL A 62 6.76 -3.49 -5.13
N ILE A 63 7.64 -3.18 -4.19
CA ILE A 63 7.37 -3.37 -2.76
C ILE A 63 6.22 -2.46 -2.31
N GLY A 64 6.24 -1.18 -2.66
CA GLY A 64 5.19 -0.22 -2.31
C GLY A 64 3.82 -0.63 -2.86
N ILE A 65 3.77 -1.08 -4.12
CA ILE A 65 2.54 -1.61 -4.74
C ILE A 65 2.05 -2.86 -3.99
N CYS A 66 2.93 -3.82 -3.72
CA CYS A 66 2.56 -5.07 -3.05
C CYS A 66 2.05 -4.81 -1.62
N VAL A 67 2.77 -3.98 -0.86
CA VAL A 67 2.41 -3.62 0.52
C VAL A 67 1.10 -2.84 0.53
N GLY A 68 0.96 -1.83 -0.33
CA GLY A 68 -0.26 -1.03 -0.44
C GLY A 68 -1.49 -1.87 -0.79
N ALA A 69 -1.37 -2.75 -1.78
CA ALA A 69 -2.43 -3.67 -2.17
C ALA A 69 -2.81 -4.63 -1.02
N ALA A 70 -1.80 -5.22 -0.36
CA ALA A 70 -2.03 -6.15 0.74
C ALA A 70 -2.73 -5.47 1.93
N PHE A 71 -2.25 -4.30 2.36
CA PHE A 71 -2.83 -3.57 3.48
C PHE A 71 -4.24 -3.05 3.16
N ALA A 72 -4.49 -2.59 1.93
CA ALA A 72 -5.84 -2.19 1.53
C ALA A 72 -6.83 -3.36 1.49
N VAL A 73 -6.40 -4.53 0.99
CA VAL A 73 -7.24 -5.74 1.06
C VAL A 73 -7.50 -6.14 2.51
N LEU A 74 -6.48 -6.11 3.37
CA LEU A 74 -6.63 -6.39 4.80
C LEU A 74 -7.62 -5.43 5.48
N GLY A 75 -7.55 -4.12 5.20
CA GLY A 75 -8.49 -3.13 5.71
C GLY A 75 -9.93 -3.40 5.26
N SER A 76 -10.13 -3.77 3.99
CA SER A 76 -11.46 -4.12 3.49
C SER A 76 -11.98 -5.41 4.11
N LEU A 77 -11.13 -6.43 4.32
CA LEU A 77 -11.49 -7.65 5.03
C LEU A 77 -11.90 -7.37 6.49
N VAL A 78 -11.18 -6.50 7.18
CA VAL A 78 -11.53 -6.04 8.53
C VAL A 78 -12.89 -5.35 8.52
N ARG A 79 -13.19 -4.50 7.54
CA ARG A 79 -14.53 -3.88 7.42
C ARG A 79 -15.63 -4.91 7.13
N ILE A 80 -15.40 -5.84 6.22
CA ILE A 80 -16.40 -6.85 5.85
C ILE A 80 -16.73 -7.74 7.06
N ARG A 81 -15.70 -8.15 7.82
CA ARG A 81 -15.87 -8.99 9.02
C ARG A 81 -16.27 -8.21 10.28
N GLY A 82 -15.88 -6.94 10.38
CA GLY A 82 -16.19 -6.08 11.53
C GLY A 82 -17.58 -5.44 11.47
N ALA A 83 -18.13 -5.25 10.27
CA ALA A 83 -19.49 -4.74 10.07
C ALA A 83 -20.54 -5.86 9.95
N THR A 84 -20.34 -6.98 10.64
CA THR A 84 -21.34 -8.06 10.79
C THR A 84 -22.16 -7.93 12.08
N VAL A 85 -22.43 -6.69 12.52
CA VAL A 85 -23.45 -6.37 13.52
C VAL A 85 -24.80 -6.13 12.85
#